data_AF-A0A4Q7FEI2-F1
#
_entry.id   AF-A0A4Q7FEI2-F1
#
_cell.length_a   1.000
_cell.length_b   1.000
_cell.length_c   1.000
_cell.angle_alpha   90.00
_cell.angle_beta   90.00
_cell.angle_gamma   90.00
#
_symmetry.space_group_name_H-M   'P 1'
#
loop_
_entity.id
_entity.type
_entity.pdbx_description
1 polymer ?
#
loop_
_entity_poly.entity_id
_entity_poly.type
_entity_poly.pdbx_seq_one_letter_code
_entity_poly.pdbx_strand_id
1 'polypeptide(L)'
;HPKLSKGVKRRLRELYRTLDPVALLAEMRDAQTELGTRVGARAGKLTAATSPPASATNAAAFAKRLGNEVHLGEQRIIHRRMRKPYKKRMRMPSMLDPHLADIERWFAAEPRLTALAILDRLAEHAPEKFGPPQHTIVQRLLRLLRRNATEVIIPRTAGGTAPATIGDPGTGAGAACDGHSATSPVPPILRAMTQPQTGRQSALRPSSESNILR
;
A
#
# COMPACT_ATOMS: atom_id res chain seq x y z
N HIS A 1 -10.69 43.05 -20.04
CA HIS A 1 -11.70 42.26 -20.80
C HIS A 1 -12.14 43.00 -22.06
N PRO A 2 -11.86 42.47 -23.27
CA PRO A 2 -12.19 43.14 -24.54
C PRO A 2 -13.70 43.16 -24.86
N LYS A 3 -14.49 42.23 -24.29
CA LYS A 3 -15.92 42.05 -24.57
C LYS A 3 -16.89 43.03 -23.90
N LEU A 4 -16.41 43.99 -23.11
CA LEU A 4 -17.27 44.91 -22.34
C LEU A 4 -17.24 46.33 -22.94
N SER A 5 -18.42 46.92 -23.13
CA SER A 5 -18.57 48.29 -23.65
C SER A 5 -17.92 49.32 -22.71
N LYS A 6 -17.45 50.43 -23.28
CA LYS A 6 -16.76 51.49 -22.52
C LYS A 6 -17.68 52.09 -21.43
N GLY A 7 -18.98 52.19 -21.69
CA GLY A 7 -19.99 52.68 -20.74
C GLY A 7 -20.15 51.79 -19.51
N VAL A 8 -20.20 50.47 -19.68
CA VAL A 8 -20.26 49.50 -18.57
C VAL A 8 -19.00 49.59 -17.71
N LYS A 9 -17.82 49.70 -18.33
CA LYS A 9 -16.55 49.87 -17.61
C LYS A 9 -16.50 51.17 -16.80
N ARG A 10 -17.05 52.27 -17.34
CA ARG A 10 -17.14 53.55 -16.61
C ARG A 10 -18.06 53.43 -15.40
N ARG A 11 -19.26 52.87 -15.59
CA ARG A 11 -20.22 52.65 -14.50
C ARG A 11 -19.64 51.77 -13.39
N LEU A 12 -18.94 50.70 -13.75
CA LEU A 12 -18.32 49.80 -12.77
C LEU A 12 -17.23 50.52 -11.93
N ARG A 13 -16.43 51.39 -12.55
CA ARG A 13 -15.44 52.21 -11.83
C ARG A 13 -16.10 53.22 -10.88
N GLU A 14 -17.22 53.81 -11.29
CA GLU A 14 -18.03 54.69 -10.43
C GLU A 14 -18.50 53.93 -9.18
N LEU A 15 -19.08 52.74 -9.39
CA LEU A 15 -19.57 51.89 -8.30
C LEU A 15 -18.44 51.44 -7.35
N TYR A 16 -17.27 51.09 -7.88
CA TYR A 16 -16.11 50.73 -7.05
C TYR A 16 -15.55 51.91 -6.26
N ARG A 17 -15.72 53.16 -6.73
CA ARG A 17 -15.30 54.35 -5.98
C ARG A 17 -16.21 54.66 -4.79
N THR A 18 -17.49 54.32 -4.90
CA THR A 18 -18.49 54.56 -3.85
C THR A 18 -18.63 53.39 -2.88
N LEU A 19 -18.19 52.19 -3.27
CA LEU A 19 -18.31 50.99 -2.45
C LEU A 19 -17.18 50.91 -1.43
N ASP A 20 -17.53 50.73 -0.16
CA ASP A 20 -16.56 50.34 0.87
C ASP A 20 -16.40 48.82 0.89
N PRO A 21 -15.28 48.27 0.39
CA PRO A 21 -15.06 46.83 0.35
C PRO A 21 -14.93 46.22 1.75
N VAL A 22 -14.52 47.00 2.76
CA VAL A 22 -14.34 46.49 4.13
C VAL A 22 -15.69 46.31 4.81
N ALA A 23 -16.60 47.29 4.69
CA ALA A 23 -17.96 47.17 5.19
C ALA A 23 -18.71 45.99 4.57
N LEU A 24 -18.58 45.78 3.25
CA LEU A 24 -19.18 44.63 2.56
C LEU A 24 -18.67 43.30 3.12
N LEU A 25 -17.35 43.18 3.33
CA LEU A 25 -16.77 41.95 3.88
C LEU A 25 -17.17 41.71 5.35
N ALA A 26 -17.37 42.77 6.13
CA ALA A 26 -17.88 42.68 7.50
C ALA A 26 -19.30 42.11 7.50
N GLU A 27 -20.20 42.67 6.69
CA GLU A 27 -21.59 42.20 6.56
C GLU A 27 -21.65 40.74 6.07
N MET A 28 -20.79 40.36 5.13
CA MET A 28 -20.66 38.96 4.69
C MET A 28 -20.26 38.02 5.83
N ARG A 29 -19.34 38.45 6.71
CA ARG A 29 -18.96 37.64 7.88
C ARG A 29 -20.07 37.56 8.92
N ASP A 30 -20.81 38.65 9.13
CA ASP A 30 -21.96 38.65 10.05
C ASP A 30 -23.04 37.67 9.56
N ALA A 31 -23.37 37.69 8.27
CA ALA A 31 -24.29 36.71 7.67
C ALA A 31 -23.80 35.26 7.83
N GLN A 32 -22.49 35.03 7.64
CA GLN A 32 -21.89 33.70 7.81
C GLN A 32 -21.94 33.22 9.27
N THR A 33 -21.66 34.09 10.23
CA THR A 33 -21.72 33.76 11.67
C THR A 33 -23.15 33.45 12.12
N GLU A 34 -24.14 34.21 11.63
CA GLU A 34 -25.55 33.95 11.88
C GLU A 34 -25.99 32.58 11.32
N LEU A 35 -25.60 32.25 10.08
CA LEU A 35 -25.89 30.93 9.51
C LEU A 35 -25.19 29.80 10.30
N GLY A 36 -23.95 30.03 10.73
CA GLY A 36 -23.21 29.09 11.56
C GLY A 36 -23.91 28.80 12.89
N THR A 37 -24.41 29.83 13.57
CA THR A 37 -25.14 29.66 14.85
C THR A 37 -26.44 28.89 14.67
N ARG A 38 -27.19 29.18 13.60
CA ARG A 38 -28.44 28.46 13.25
C ARG A 38 -28.19 26.98 12.95
N VAL A 39 -27.13 26.67 12.19
CA VAL A 39 -26.74 25.28 11.89
C VAL A 39 -26.30 24.56 13.17
N GLY A 40 -25.50 25.21 14.01
CA GLY A 40 -25.06 24.65 15.30
C GLY A 40 -26.22 24.34 16.24
N ALA A 41 -27.18 25.27 16.40
CA ALA A 41 -28.37 25.06 17.21
C ALA A 41 -29.24 23.90 16.69
N ARG A 42 -29.37 23.76 15.36
CA ARG A 42 -30.09 22.65 14.73
C ARG A 42 -29.40 21.31 14.98
N ALA A 43 -28.08 21.26 14.85
CA ALA A 43 -27.30 20.05 15.13
C ALA A 43 -27.44 19.63 16.60
N GLY A 44 -27.31 20.57 17.54
CA GLY A 44 -27.49 20.31 18.97
C GLY A 44 -28.88 19.77 19.34
N LYS A 45 -29.93 20.27 18.70
CA LYS A 45 -31.31 19.80 18.91
C LYS A 45 -31.55 18.38 18.38
N LEU A 46 -30.93 18.03 17.24
CA LEU A 46 -31.00 16.68 16.68
C LEU A 46 -30.23 15.68 17.55
N THR A 47 -29.04 16.05 18.04
CA THR A 47 -28.26 15.18 18.94
C THR A 47 -28.96 14.94 20.28
N ALA A 48 -29.66 15.93 20.82
CA ALA A 48 -30.43 15.79 22.05
C ALA A 48 -31.69 14.91 21.89
N ALA A 49 -32.31 14.90 20.71
CA ALA A 49 -33.50 14.09 20.42
C ALA A 49 -33.19 12.61 20.12
N THR A 50 -31.95 12.30 19.71
CA THR A 50 -31.55 10.93 19.33
C THR A 50 -30.81 10.18 20.46
N SER A 51 -30.42 10.85 21.54
CA SER A 51 -29.84 10.16 22.70
C SER A 51 -30.93 9.61 23.62
N PRO A 52 -31.07 8.29 23.82
CA PRO A 52 -31.88 7.77 24.91
C PRO A 52 -31.27 8.19 26.26
N PRO A 53 -32.07 8.30 27.34
CA PRO A 53 -31.55 8.58 28.67
C PRO A 53 -30.58 7.46 29.06
N ALA A 54 -29.36 7.84 29.47
CA ALA A 54 -28.31 6.92 29.88
C ALA A 54 -28.77 6.09 31.08
N SER A 55 -29.45 4.97 30.81
CA SER A 55 -29.75 3.95 31.80
C SER A 55 -28.42 3.27 32.10
N ALA A 56 -28.03 3.29 33.38
CA ALA A 56 -26.78 2.73 33.89
C ALA A 56 -26.66 1.25 33.49
N THR A 57 -26.12 1.01 32.30
CA THR A 57 -25.92 -0.33 31.75
C THR A 57 -24.70 -0.88 32.45
N ASN A 58 -24.90 -1.95 33.22
CA ASN A 58 -23.83 -2.72 33.85
C ASN A 58 -22.66 -2.89 32.87
N ALA A 59 -21.47 -2.40 33.25
CA ALA A 59 -20.30 -2.34 32.36
C ALA A 59 -19.93 -3.71 31.78
N ALA A 60 -20.18 -4.80 32.52
CA ALA A 60 -19.96 -6.16 32.04
C ALA A 60 -20.98 -6.56 30.96
N ALA A 61 -22.23 -6.13 31.07
CA ALA A 61 -23.23 -6.33 30.02
C ALA A 61 -22.92 -5.49 28.77
N PHE A 62 -22.43 -4.26 28.96
CA PHE A 62 -21.95 -3.42 27.86
C PHE A 62 -20.76 -4.06 27.12
N ALA A 63 -19.76 -4.55 27.85
CA ALA A 63 -18.58 -5.21 27.26
C ALA A 63 -18.95 -6.46 26.45
N LYS A 64 -19.91 -7.27 26.95
CA LYS A 64 -20.44 -8.43 26.20
C LYS A 64 -21.17 -8.03 24.91
N ARG A 65 -21.81 -6.85 24.88
CA ARG A 65 -22.48 -6.33 23.68
C ARG A 65 -21.51 -5.76 22.65
N LEU A 66 -20.37 -5.19 23.07
CA LEU A 66 -19.36 -4.65 22.15
C LEU A 66 -18.87 -5.68 21.12
N GLY A 67 -18.61 -6.93 21.52
CA GLY A 67 -18.16 -7.96 20.59
C GLY A 67 -19.19 -8.32 19.51
N ASN A 68 -20.48 -8.25 19.86
CA ASN A 68 -21.58 -8.66 18.97
C ASN A 68 -22.12 -7.49 18.13
N GLU A 69 -22.18 -6.28 18.70
CA GLU A 69 -22.78 -5.10 18.08
C GLU A 69 -21.77 -4.23 17.31
N VAL A 70 -20.47 -4.55 17.33
CA VAL A 70 -19.45 -3.87 16.49
C VAL A 70 -19.79 -3.92 14.99
N HIS A 71 -20.58 -4.90 14.54
CA HIS A 71 -21.07 -4.98 13.16
C HIS A 71 -22.26 -4.04 12.87
N LEU A 72 -22.94 -3.54 13.91
CA LEU A 72 -24.05 -2.57 13.81
C LEU A 72 -23.59 -1.10 13.87
N GLY A 73 -22.30 -0.85 14.14
CA GLY A 73 -21.74 0.50 14.13
C GLY A 73 -21.93 1.19 12.78
N GLU A 74 -22.04 2.52 12.80
CA GLU A 74 -22.29 3.35 11.62
C GLU A 74 -21.24 3.05 10.51
N GLN A 75 -21.67 2.31 9.49
CA GLN A 75 -20.81 1.87 8.41
C GLN A 75 -20.62 3.02 7.42
N ARG A 76 -19.74 3.97 7.76
CA ARG A 76 -19.21 4.98 6.84
C ARG A 76 -18.87 4.36 5.49
N ILE A 77 -19.21 5.08 4.42
CA ILE A 77 -18.97 4.71 3.02
C ILE A 77 -17.47 4.40 2.76
N ILE A 78 -16.58 4.96 3.57
CA ILE A 78 -15.12 4.78 3.51
C ILE A 78 -14.59 3.56 4.28
N HIS A 79 -15.43 2.78 4.98
CA HIS A 79 -14.92 1.59 5.65
C HIS A 79 -14.45 0.52 4.66
N ARG A 80 -13.28 -0.03 4.97
CA ARG A 80 -12.64 -1.06 4.17
C ARG A 80 -13.45 -2.34 4.24
N ARG A 81 -13.95 -2.82 3.08
CA ARG A 81 -14.62 -4.12 2.98
C ARG A 81 -13.71 -5.22 3.52
N MET A 82 -14.26 -6.14 4.30
CA MET A 82 -13.54 -7.32 4.73
C MET A 82 -12.99 -8.05 3.50
N ARG A 83 -11.69 -8.36 3.51
CA ARG A 83 -11.03 -9.04 2.40
C ARG A 83 -11.59 -10.45 2.31
N LYS A 84 -12.37 -10.73 1.27
CA LYS A 84 -12.80 -12.09 0.98
C LYS A 84 -11.58 -12.94 0.64
N PRO A 85 -11.43 -14.15 1.22
CA PRO A 85 -10.38 -15.06 0.80
C PRO A 85 -10.55 -15.34 -0.69
N TYR A 86 -9.45 -15.27 -1.42
CA TYR A 86 -9.46 -15.58 -2.84
C TYR A 86 -9.77 -17.07 -3.04
N LYS A 87 -10.54 -17.41 -4.08
CA LYS A 87 -10.82 -18.82 -4.40
C LYS A 87 -9.51 -19.55 -4.66
N LYS A 88 -9.27 -20.67 -3.96
CA LYS A 88 -8.10 -21.52 -4.21
C LYS A 88 -8.17 -22.02 -5.66
N ARG A 89 -7.21 -21.62 -6.49
CA ARG A 89 -7.12 -22.09 -7.88
C ARG A 89 -6.72 -23.57 -7.87
N MET A 90 -7.35 -24.39 -8.70
CA MET A 90 -6.89 -25.76 -8.94
C MET A 90 -5.47 -25.70 -9.52
N ARG A 91 -4.57 -26.53 -8.98
CA ARG A 91 -3.19 -26.65 -9.49
C ARG A 91 -3.24 -27.43 -10.80
N MET A 92 -2.61 -26.90 -11.84
CA MET A 92 -2.44 -27.62 -13.10
C MET A 92 -1.38 -28.71 -12.96
N PRO A 93 -1.56 -29.88 -13.60
CA PRO A 93 -0.54 -30.91 -13.66
C PRO A 93 0.77 -30.36 -14.22
N SER A 94 1.86 -30.58 -13.51
CA SER A 94 3.22 -30.25 -13.95
C SER A 94 3.84 -31.45 -14.66
N MET A 95 4.77 -31.20 -15.59
CA MET A 95 5.54 -32.24 -16.26
C MET A 95 6.39 -33.09 -15.28
N LEU A 96 6.68 -32.54 -14.10
CA LEU A 96 7.37 -33.26 -13.04
C LEU A 96 6.46 -34.15 -12.19
N ASP A 97 5.13 -33.97 -12.26
CA ASP A 97 4.17 -34.69 -11.40
C ASP A 97 4.30 -36.22 -11.48
N PRO A 98 4.52 -36.83 -12.67
CA PRO A 98 4.76 -38.27 -12.77
C PRO A 98 6.03 -38.76 -12.05
N HIS A 99 7.03 -37.88 -11.87
CA HIS A 99 8.34 -38.21 -11.31
C HIS A 99 8.55 -37.69 -9.89
N LEU A 100 7.53 -37.06 -9.28
CA LEU A 100 7.66 -36.47 -7.95
C LEU A 100 8.01 -37.52 -6.89
N ALA A 101 7.41 -38.70 -6.95
CA ALA A 101 7.67 -39.77 -6.00
C ALA A 101 9.13 -40.23 -6.03
N ASP A 102 9.72 -40.36 -7.23
CA ASP A 102 11.11 -40.74 -7.41
C ASP A 102 12.05 -39.64 -6.94
N ILE A 103 11.74 -38.39 -7.24
CA ILE A 103 12.51 -37.22 -6.80
C ILE A 103 12.50 -37.11 -5.27
N GLU A 104 11.34 -37.28 -4.63
CA GLU A 104 11.22 -37.29 -3.17
C GLU A 104 11.99 -38.45 -2.55
N ARG A 105 11.95 -39.64 -3.16
CA ARG A 105 12.73 -40.80 -2.71
C ARG A 105 14.24 -40.56 -2.82
N TRP A 106 14.72 -40.02 -3.94
CA TRP A 106 16.14 -39.70 -4.12
C TRP A 106 16.59 -38.60 -3.14
N PHE A 107 15.74 -37.60 -2.92
CA PHE A 107 16.02 -36.52 -1.98
C PHE A 107 16.03 -37.00 -0.52
N ALA A 108 15.16 -37.95 -0.15
CA ALA A 108 15.15 -38.55 1.18
C ALA A 108 16.40 -39.40 1.43
N ALA A 109 16.90 -40.12 0.43
CA ALA A 109 18.13 -40.90 0.52
C ALA A 109 19.37 -39.98 0.59
N GLU A 110 19.40 -38.90 -0.19
CA GLU A 110 20.54 -37.99 -0.27
C GLU A 110 20.10 -36.51 -0.25
N PRO A 111 20.05 -35.85 0.93
CA PRO A 111 19.60 -34.46 1.04
C PRO A 111 20.51 -33.43 0.34
N ARG A 112 21.75 -33.81 0.02
CA ARG A 112 22.76 -32.98 -0.66
C ARG A 112 22.64 -33.03 -2.19
N LEU A 113 21.74 -33.84 -2.73
CA LEU A 113 21.52 -34.01 -4.16
C LEU A 113 21.28 -32.66 -4.85
N THR A 114 21.95 -32.43 -5.98
CA THR A 114 21.85 -31.20 -6.77
C THR A 114 20.76 -31.32 -7.82
N ALA A 115 20.25 -30.18 -8.29
CA ALA A 115 19.23 -30.17 -9.33
C ALA A 115 19.73 -30.72 -10.68
N LEU A 116 21.03 -30.57 -10.98
CA LEU A 116 21.65 -31.16 -12.16
C LEU A 116 21.68 -32.69 -12.07
N ALA A 117 22.11 -33.25 -10.93
CA ALA A 117 22.13 -34.70 -10.74
C ALA A 117 20.73 -35.32 -10.83
N ILE A 118 19.68 -34.61 -10.41
CA ILE A 118 18.30 -35.04 -10.61
C ILE A 118 17.90 -34.95 -12.08
N LEU A 119 18.30 -33.88 -12.75
CA LEU A 119 18.00 -33.69 -14.17
C LEU A 119 18.67 -34.76 -15.03
N ASP A 120 19.92 -35.15 -14.73
CA ASP A 120 20.64 -36.21 -15.41
C ASP A 120 19.92 -37.55 -15.24
N ARG A 121 19.50 -37.88 -14.01
CA ARG A 121 18.68 -39.08 -13.73
C ARG A 121 17.32 -39.04 -14.43
N LEU A 122 16.67 -37.88 -14.50
CA LEU A 122 15.42 -37.71 -15.23
C LEU A 122 15.61 -37.83 -16.75
N ALA A 123 16.74 -37.37 -17.28
CA ALA A 123 17.09 -37.48 -18.68
C ALA A 123 17.38 -38.93 -19.09
N GLU A 124 17.93 -39.76 -18.19
CA GLU A 124 18.08 -41.22 -18.42
C GLU A 124 16.72 -41.92 -18.55
N HIS A 125 15.72 -41.51 -17.77
CA HIS A 125 14.38 -42.09 -17.81
C HIS A 125 13.50 -41.53 -18.94
N ALA A 126 13.66 -40.26 -19.31
CA ALA A 126 12.85 -39.60 -20.33
C ALA A 126 13.63 -38.46 -21.03
N PRO A 127 14.55 -38.80 -21.96
CA PRO A 127 15.43 -37.83 -22.60
C PRO A 127 14.67 -36.81 -23.46
N GLU A 128 13.50 -37.18 -23.99
CA GLU A 128 12.69 -36.25 -24.81
C GLU A 128 12.01 -35.14 -23.99
N LYS A 129 11.83 -35.34 -22.67
CA LYS A 129 11.04 -34.43 -21.82
C LYS A 129 11.92 -33.54 -20.95
N PHE A 130 13.12 -34.00 -20.61
CA PHE A 130 14.01 -33.32 -19.68
C PHE A 130 15.31 -32.92 -20.38
N GLY A 131 15.62 -31.62 -20.34
CA GLY A 131 16.85 -31.05 -20.86
C GLY A 131 17.35 -29.89 -19.98
N PRO A 132 18.39 -29.17 -20.43
CA PRO A 132 18.97 -28.05 -19.68
C PRO A 132 17.97 -26.94 -19.27
N PRO A 133 16.95 -26.58 -20.08
CA PRO A 133 15.97 -25.55 -19.70
C PRO A 133 15.15 -25.86 -18.44
N GLN A 134 14.92 -27.14 -18.16
CA GLN A 134 14.06 -27.61 -17.07
C GLN A 134 14.75 -27.53 -15.70
N HIS A 135 16.07 -27.30 -15.67
CA HIS A 135 16.86 -27.20 -14.44
C HIS A 135 16.26 -26.19 -13.43
N THR A 136 15.78 -25.03 -13.89
CA THR A 136 15.19 -24.01 -13.01
C THR A 136 13.93 -24.51 -12.29
N ILE A 137 13.14 -25.36 -12.95
CA ILE A 137 11.90 -25.93 -12.40
C ILE A 137 12.25 -26.95 -11.31
N VAL A 138 13.23 -27.82 -11.57
CA VAL A 138 13.76 -28.79 -10.59
C VAL A 138 14.38 -28.07 -9.39
N GLN A 139 15.14 -26.99 -9.61
CA GLN A 139 15.68 -26.16 -8.54
C GLN A 139 14.59 -25.52 -7.66
N ARG A 140 13.49 -25.05 -8.26
CA ARG A 140 12.35 -24.52 -7.49
C ARG A 140 11.69 -25.60 -6.64
N LEU A 141 11.53 -26.81 -7.19
CA LEU A 141 11.01 -27.96 -6.44
C LEU A 141 11.93 -28.32 -5.26
N LEU A 142 13.24 -28.44 -5.47
CA LEU A 142 14.18 -28.75 -4.39
C LEU A 142 14.21 -27.69 -3.30
N ARG A 143 14.08 -26.40 -3.64
CA ARG A 143 13.95 -25.34 -2.64
C ARG A 143 12.71 -25.52 -1.78
N LEU A 144 11.59 -25.93 -2.38
CA LEU A 144 10.37 -26.22 -1.64
C LEU A 144 10.53 -27.44 -0.74
N LEU A 145 11.11 -28.53 -1.24
CA LEU A 145 11.36 -29.74 -0.47
C LEU A 145 12.30 -29.50 0.72
N ARG A 146 13.40 -28.75 0.50
CA ARG A 146 14.33 -28.34 1.57
C ARG A 146 13.65 -27.48 2.61
N ARG A 147 12.83 -26.51 2.20
CA ARG A 147 12.05 -25.68 3.12
C ARG A 147 11.09 -26.53 3.95
N ASN A 148 10.36 -27.45 3.34
CA ASN A 148 9.45 -28.34 4.06
C ASN A 148 10.21 -29.23 5.05
N ALA A 149 11.38 -29.76 4.68
CA ALA A 149 12.23 -30.53 5.58
C ALA A 149 12.72 -29.71 6.78
N THR A 150 13.09 -28.44 6.59
CA THR A 150 13.48 -27.56 7.71
C THR A 150 12.33 -27.25 8.66
N GLU A 151 11.11 -27.09 8.17
CA GLU A 151 9.92 -26.88 9.01
C GLU A 151 9.60 -28.12 9.87
N VAL A 152 9.94 -29.32 9.38
CA VAL A 152 9.80 -30.58 10.13
C VAL A 152 10.91 -30.77 11.15
N ILE A 153 12.16 -30.41 10.80
CA ILE A 153 13.35 -30.58 11.67
C ILE A 153 13.42 -29.49 12.75
N ILE A 154 12.84 -28.32 12.51
CA ILE A 154 12.77 -27.22 13.49
C ILE A 154 11.34 -27.14 14.06
N PRO A 155 10.88 -28.09 14.90
CA PRO A 155 9.74 -27.81 15.74
C PRO A 155 10.22 -26.82 16.80
N ARG A 156 9.84 -25.55 16.65
CA ARG A 156 9.69 -24.61 17.77
C ARG A 156 10.93 -24.46 18.68
N THR A 157 12.04 -23.94 18.15
CA THR A 157 13.06 -23.27 19.01
C THR A 157 12.68 -21.83 19.36
N ALA A 158 11.58 -21.29 18.82
CA ALA A 158 11.00 -19.99 19.18
C ALA A 158 10.00 -20.08 20.37
N GLY A 159 10.26 -20.99 21.29
CA GLY A 159 9.60 -21.07 22.60
C GLY A 159 10.65 -20.97 23.70
N GLY A 160 11.48 -19.92 23.64
CA GLY A 160 12.44 -19.60 24.69
C GLY A 160 11.70 -19.17 25.96
N THR A 161 11.28 -20.14 26.76
CA THR A 161 10.94 -19.93 28.16
C THR A 161 11.92 -20.75 29.00
N ALA A 162 12.99 -20.11 29.45
CA ALA A 162 13.69 -20.45 30.70
C ALA A 162 14.66 -19.31 31.07
N PRO A 163 14.93 -19.01 32.36
CA PRO A 163 14.24 -19.43 33.58
C PRO A 163 13.83 -18.25 34.47
N ALA A 164 12.67 -18.34 35.12
CA ALA A 164 12.43 -17.57 36.34
C ALA A 164 13.11 -18.31 37.50
N THR A 165 14.27 -17.81 37.92
CA THR A 165 14.85 -18.09 39.25
C THR A 165 15.56 -16.84 39.73
N ILE A 166 14.80 -16.02 40.45
CA ILE A 166 15.13 -15.41 41.75
C ILE A 166 16.59 -14.97 41.94
N GLY A 167 16.79 -13.64 41.95
CA GLY A 167 17.94 -12.92 42.48
C GLY A 167 17.60 -11.43 42.58
N ASP A 168 17.60 -10.92 43.82
CA ASP A 168 17.09 -9.63 44.35
C ASP A 168 17.84 -8.36 43.82
N PRO A 169 17.32 -7.12 44.03
CA PRO A 169 17.67 -5.92 43.29
C PRO A 169 18.77 -5.08 43.96
N GLY A 170 19.44 -4.25 43.17
CA GLY A 170 20.38 -3.27 43.69
C GLY A 170 20.69 -2.15 42.70
N THR A 171 20.15 -0.96 43.01
CA THR A 171 20.87 0.32 42.97
C THR A 171 21.33 0.88 41.61
N GLY A 172 20.47 1.73 41.06
CA GLY A 172 20.73 3.12 40.64
C GLY A 172 21.98 3.45 39.80
N ALA A 173 21.74 3.92 38.57
CA ALA A 173 22.40 5.10 38.01
C ALA A 173 21.65 5.54 36.74
N GLY A 174 21.24 6.80 36.70
CA GLY A 174 20.60 7.39 35.53
C GLY A 174 21.59 7.67 34.41
N ALA A 175 21.09 7.60 33.17
CA ALA A 175 21.59 8.39 32.06
C ALA A 175 20.51 8.40 30.98
N ALA A 176 19.83 9.54 30.86
CA ALA A 176 19.18 9.93 29.62
C ALA A 176 20.25 10.04 28.54
N CYS A 177 19.95 9.59 27.32
CA CYS A 177 20.40 10.20 26.08
C CYS A 177 19.48 9.73 24.95
N ASP A 178 19.13 10.71 24.15
CA ASP A 178 18.24 10.70 23.01
C ASP A 178 18.63 9.71 21.91
N GLY A 179 17.64 9.48 21.03
CA GLY A 179 17.74 9.35 19.58
C GLY A 179 19.05 8.90 18.95
N HIS A 180 18.94 8.01 17.96
CA HIS A 180 19.26 8.28 16.56
C HIS A 180 19.31 6.95 15.82
N SER A 181 18.38 6.82 14.88
CA SER A 181 18.40 5.82 13.82
C SER A 181 19.73 5.85 13.06
N ALA A 182 20.35 4.69 12.86
CA ALA A 182 21.43 4.52 11.90
C ALA A 182 21.05 3.43 10.89
N THR A 183 20.38 3.90 9.84
CA THR A 183 20.56 3.58 8.41
C THR A 183 21.50 2.41 8.08
N SER A 184 20.93 1.34 7.50
CA SER A 184 21.65 0.37 6.67
C SER A 184 21.77 0.90 5.23
N PRO A 185 22.93 0.81 4.56
CA PRO A 185 23.15 1.44 3.27
C PRO A 185 22.55 0.59 2.14
N VAL A 186 21.55 1.13 1.45
CA VAL A 186 21.08 0.61 0.15
C VAL A 186 21.91 1.27 -0.96
N PRO A 187 22.51 0.51 -1.91
CA PRO A 187 23.23 1.10 -3.03
C PRO A 187 22.27 1.75 -4.04
N PRO A 188 22.65 2.88 -4.68
CA PRO A 188 21.76 3.59 -5.60
C PRO A 188 21.68 2.87 -6.96
N ILE A 189 20.47 2.46 -7.35
CA ILE A 189 20.18 2.07 -8.72
C ILE A 189 20.03 3.36 -9.55
N LEU A 190 20.99 3.59 -10.44
CA LEU A 190 20.95 4.59 -11.50
C LEU A 190 19.63 4.48 -12.29
N ARG A 191 18.74 5.43 -12.07
CA ARG A 191 17.50 5.60 -12.84
C ARG A 191 17.78 6.58 -13.98
N ALA A 192 18.07 6.04 -15.16
CA ALA A 192 18.12 6.82 -16.40
C ALA A 192 16.72 7.41 -16.67
N MET A 193 16.60 8.73 -16.62
CA MET A 193 15.43 9.46 -17.05
C MET A 193 15.54 9.76 -18.54
N THR A 194 14.67 9.15 -19.36
CA THR A 194 14.37 9.65 -20.70
C THR A 194 13.35 10.79 -20.57
N GLN A 195 13.76 11.99 -20.98
CA GLN A 195 12.88 13.15 -21.08
C GLN A 195 12.00 13.05 -22.34
N PRO A 196 10.77 13.62 -22.31
CA PRO A 196 9.90 13.72 -23.47
C PRO A 196 10.27 14.95 -24.31
N GLN A 197 10.56 14.78 -25.60
CA GLN A 197 10.66 15.88 -26.55
C GLN A 197 9.26 16.33 -26.98
N THR A 198 8.86 17.51 -26.55
CA THR A 198 7.80 18.31 -27.17
C THR A 198 8.43 19.50 -27.89
N GLY A 199 7.90 19.87 -29.06
CA GLY A 199 8.15 21.20 -29.63
C GLY A 199 8.32 21.26 -31.15
N ARG A 200 7.20 21.43 -31.86
CA ARG A 200 7.10 22.01 -33.20
C ARG A 200 7.90 23.31 -33.30
N GLN A 201 8.60 23.53 -34.42
CA GLN A 201 8.60 24.85 -35.08
C GLN A 201 8.58 24.68 -36.60
N SER A 202 7.66 25.43 -37.20
CA SER A 202 7.36 25.52 -38.62
C SER A 202 8.12 26.70 -39.22
N ALA A 203 8.40 26.56 -40.53
CA ALA A 203 8.53 27.63 -41.52
C ALA A 203 9.77 28.54 -41.44
N LEU A 204 10.53 28.59 -42.54
CA LEU A 204 10.56 29.71 -43.50
C LEU A 204 11.75 29.51 -44.47
N ARG A 205 11.46 29.44 -45.78
CA ARG A 205 12.44 29.68 -46.85
C ARG A 205 12.82 31.18 -46.86
N PRO A 206 14.07 31.51 -47.25
CA PRO A 206 14.31 32.08 -48.60
C PRO A 206 15.56 31.48 -49.27
N SER A 207 15.56 31.19 -50.58
CA SER A 207 15.95 32.06 -51.72
C SER A 207 17.46 32.34 -51.85
N SER A 208 18.12 31.61 -52.75
CA SER A 208 19.26 31.99 -53.62
C SER A 208 19.68 30.73 -54.37
N GLU A 209 19.42 30.58 -55.67
CA GLU A 209 20.24 31.08 -56.79
C GLU A 209 21.66 30.47 -56.84
N SER A 210 21.82 29.50 -57.74
CA SER A 210 23.05 29.09 -58.45
C SER A 210 22.65 27.88 -59.32
N ASN A 211 22.19 28.05 -60.56
CA ASN A 211 22.94 28.31 -61.78
C ASN A 211 24.10 27.32 -62.03
N ILE A 212 24.12 26.80 -63.27
CA ILE A 212 25.26 26.25 -64.05
C ILE A 212 25.42 24.72 -64.17
N LEU A 213 25.13 24.27 -65.41
CA LEU A 213 25.69 23.17 -66.24
C LEU A 213 25.67 21.73 -65.68
N ARG A 214 25.14 20.72 -66.38
CA ARG A 214 25.32 20.33 -67.79
C ARG A 214 24.14 19.46 -68.25
#